data_AF-A0A3A1P3C8-F1
#
_entry.id   AF-A0A3A1P3C8-F1
#
_cell.length_a   1.000
_cell.length_b   1.000
_cell.length_c   1.000
_cell.angle_alpha   90.00
_cell.angle_beta   90.00
_cell.angle_gamma   90.00
#
_symmetry.space_group_name_H-M   'P 1'
#
loop_
_entity.id
_entity.type
_entity.pdbx_description
1 polymer ?
#
loop_
_entity_poly.entity_id
_entity_poly.type
_entity_poly.pdbx_seq_one_letter_code
_entity_poly.pdbx_strand_id
1 'polypeptide(L)'
;MLVNKVREIRGSAAGLLLLLLILAIPILFLLGLAEFSVWALNWIPDVFWIAMVLCIAMVPLAVIPAARAIAGAAYGMASFVFLAGLWLYSLAFTYTEWGMIGMVLGVLVAGIGVVFTAILAALFSGSWAVLGNVAILIALGLGTRFLARWLNASAQERLVRQHMQEHPSEAIITQPSRDD
;
A
#
# COMPACT_ATOMS: atom_id res chain seq x y z
N MET A 1 30.65 39.15 33.16
CA MET A 1 30.11 39.42 31.80
C MET A 1 30.50 38.33 30.79
N LEU A 2 31.77 37.92 30.68
CA LEU A 2 32.23 36.85 29.77
C LEU A 2 31.59 35.46 30.01
N VAL A 3 31.42 35.06 31.28
CA VAL A 3 30.84 33.75 31.65
C VAL A 3 29.39 33.58 31.16
N ASN A 4 28.60 34.65 31.17
CA ASN A 4 27.20 34.60 30.72
C ASN A 4 27.13 34.46 29.19
N LYS A 5 28.00 35.17 28.46
CA LYS A 5 28.10 35.11 26.99
C LYS A 5 28.48 33.71 26.48
N VAL A 6 29.42 33.03 27.17
CA VAL A 6 29.81 31.65 26.84
C VAL A 6 28.66 30.67 27.12
N ARG A 7 27.89 30.88 28.19
CA ARG A 7 26.73 30.03 28.53
C ARG A 7 25.59 30.17 27.51
N GLU A 8 25.31 31.38 27.03
CA GLU A 8 24.32 31.64 25.99
C GLU A 8 24.71 31.04 24.64
N ILE A 9 25.95 31.26 24.20
CA ILE A 9 26.47 30.66 22.94
C ILE A 9 26.43 29.13 23.02
N ARG A 10 26.80 28.56 24.18
CA ARG A 10 26.76 27.10 24.39
C ARG A 10 25.32 26.57 24.45
N GLY A 11 24.37 27.34 24.98
CA GLY A 11 22.95 27.00 24.98
C GLY A 11 22.33 27.04 23.58
N SER A 12 22.63 28.07 22.79
CA SER A 12 22.19 28.17 21.40
C SER A 12 22.84 27.11 20.50
N ALA A 13 24.13 26.82 20.70
CA ALA A 13 24.82 25.76 19.98
C ALA A 13 24.24 24.38 20.33
N ALA A 14 23.96 24.10 21.60
CA ALA A 14 23.32 22.85 22.02
C ALA A 14 21.90 22.70 21.45
N GLY A 15 21.11 23.79 21.41
CA GLY A 15 19.79 23.79 20.79
C GLY A 15 19.82 23.53 19.29
N LEU A 16 20.76 24.14 18.56
CA LEU A 16 20.96 23.90 17.13
C LEU A 16 21.38 22.44 16.86
N LEU A 17 22.30 21.90 17.68
CA LEU A 17 22.77 20.52 17.57
C LEU A 17 21.63 19.52 17.82
N LEU A 18 20.79 19.78 18.83
CA LEU A 18 19.60 18.98 19.11
C LEU A 18 18.61 19.00 17.95
N LEU A 19 18.35 20.19 17.37
CA LEU A 19 17.45 20.34 16.22
C LEU A 19 17.98 19.59 14.99
N LEU A 20 19.28 19.70 14.71
CA LEU A 20 19.91 18.96 13.62
C LEU A 20 19.85 17.45 13.84
N LEU A 21 20.04 16.98 15.08
CA LEU A 21 19.92 15.57 15.43
C LEU A 21 18.49 15.06 15.19
N ILE A 22 17.48 15.83 15.60
CA ILE A 22 16.07 15.49 15.40
C ILE A 22 15.73 15.46 13.90
N LEU A 23 16.27 16.39 13.11
CA LEU A 23 16.06 16.44 11.66
C LEU A 23 16.83 15.33 10.92
N ALA A 24 17.97 14.89 11.44
CA ALA A 24 18.77 13.83 10.84
C ALA A 24 18.05 12.46 10.89
N ILE A 25 17.25 12.20 11.93
CA ILE A 25 16.50 10.94 12.07
C ILE A 25 15.56 10.66 10.88
N PRO A 26 14.62 11.54 10.49
CA PRO A 26 13.75 11.30 9.34
C PRO A 26 14.53 11.27 8.02
N ILE A 27 15.60 12.05 7.87
CA ILE A 27 16.43 12.04 6.66
C ILE A 27 17.15 10.71 6.50
N LEU A 28 17.78 10.20 7.56
CA LEU A 28 18.43 8.89 7.57
C LEU A 28 17.43 7.75 7.34
N PHE A 29 16.22 7.88 7.90
CA PHE A 29 15.14 6.91 7.64
C PHE A 29 14.72 6.91 6.16
N LEU A 30 14.59 8.08 5.53
CA LEU A 30 14.27 8.19 4.10
C LEU A 30 15.41 7.67 3.21
N LEU A 31 16.66 7.92 3.58
CA LEU A 31 17.82 7.32 2.90
C LEU A 31 17.80 5.79 2.97
N GLY A 32 17.58 5.24 4.16
CA GLY A 32 17.45 3.79 4.34
C GLY A 32 16.28 3.22 3.54
N LEU A 33 15.14 3.92 3.48
CA LEU A 33 14.00 3.53 2.65
C LEU A 33 14.32 3.59 1.15
N ALA A 34 15.09 4.58 0.70
CA ALA A 34 15.48 4.72 -0.70
C ALA A 34 16.36 3.55 -1.14
N GLU A 35 17.42 3.26 -0.37
CA GLU A 35 18.30 2.13 -0.64
C GLU A 35 17.55 0.79 -0.57
N PHE A 36 16.68 0.64 0.44
CA PHE A 36 15.82 -0.53 0.54
C PHE A 36 14.92 -0.69 -0.69
N SER A 37 14.36 0.41 -1.22
CA SER A 37 13.50 0.35 -2.40
C SER A 37 14.26 -0.10 -3.65
N VAL A 38 15.50 0.37 -3.84
CA VAL A 38 16.35 -0.03 -4.98
C VAL A 38 16.79 -1.48 -4.83
N TRP A 39 17.16 -1.90 -3.62
CA TRP A 39 17.42 -3.31 -3.35
C TRP A 39 16.19 -4.18 -3.60
N ALA A 40 15.00 -3.69 -3.23
CA ALA A 40 13.73 -4.39 -3.41
C ALA A 40 13.37 -4.58 -4.90
N LEU A 41 13.78 -3.65 -5.78
CA LEU A 41 13.56 -3.79 -7.22
C LEU A 41 14.18 -5.06 -7.82
N ASN A 42 15.21 -5.66 -7.19
CA ASN A 42 15.83 -6.88 -7.70
C ASN A 42 14.92 -8.12 -7.59
N TRP A 43 14.01 -8.15 -6.60
CA TRP A 43 13.16 -9.31 -6.33
C TRP A 43 11.66 -9.01 -6.41
N ILE A 44 11.25 -7.73 -6.38
CA ILE A 44 9.87 -7.30 -6.57
C ILE A 44 9.24 -7.82 -7.87
N PRO A 45 9.92 -7.78 -9.03
CA PRO A 45 9.36 -8.30 -10.28
C PRO A 45 9.01 -9.78 -10.19
N ASP A 46 9.83 -10.58 -9.53
CA ASP A 46 9.58 -12.02 -9.32
C ASP A 46 8.37 -12.23 -8.41
N VAL A 47 8.27 -11.45 -7.33
CA VAL A 47 7.12 -11.50 -6.42
C VAL A 47 5.82 -11.09 -7.12
N PHE A 48 5.87 -10.08 -8.00
CA PHE A 48 4.72 -9.69 -8.81
C PHE A 48 4.31 -10.79 -9.79
N TRP A 49 5.27 -11.45 -10.41
CA TRP A 49 4.99 -12.55 -11.32
C TRP A 49 4.30 -13.70 -10.59
N ILE A 50 4.80 -14.07 -9.41
CA ILE A 50 4.20 -15.10 -8.56
C ILE A 50 2.79 -14.69 -8.14
N ALA A 51 2.58 -13.45 -7.70
CA ALA A 51 1.26 -12.94 -7.33
C ALA A 51 0.28 -12.97 -8.51
N MET A 52 0.74 -12.62 -9.72
CA MET A 52 -0.06 -12.67 -10.94
C MET A 52 -0.48 -14.10 -11.27
N VAL A 53 0.46 -15.05 -11.25
CA VAL A 53 0.19 -16.48 -11.49
C VAL A 53 -0.79 -17.02 -10.45
N LEU A 54 -0.63 -16.66 -9.17
CA LEU A 54 -1.56 -17.03 -8.12
C LEU A 54 -2.96 -16.48 -8.40
N CYS A 55 -3.08 -15.22 -8.79
CA CYS A 55 -4.36 -14.61 -9.16
C CYS A 55 -5.03 -15.32 -10.35
N ILE A 56 -4.26 -15.73 -11.36
CA ILE A 56 -4.77 -16.49 -12.50
C ILE A 56 -5.21 -17.89 -12.08
N ALA A 57 -4.40 -18.57 -11.27
CA ALA A 57 -4.70 -19.91 -10.74
C ALA A 57 -5.95 -19.93 -9.85
N MET A 58 -6.27 -18.82 -9.18
CA MET A 58 -7.47 -18.67 -8.34
C MET A 58 -8.75 -18.38 -9.13
N VAL A 59 -8.67 -18.05 -10.43
CA VAL A 59 -9.85 -17.81 -11.29
C VAL A 59 -10.83 -18.99 -11.30
N PRO A 60 -10.42 -20.25 -11.55
CA PRO A 60 -11.36 -21.38 -11.50
C PRO A 60 -12.03 -21.55 -10.13
N LEU A 61 -11.29 -21.30 -9.04
CA LEU A 61 -11.83 -21.36 -7.68
C LEU A 61 -12.81 -20.22 -7.39
N ALA A 62 -12.63 -19.04 -8.00
CA ALA A 62 -13.55 -17.92 -7.88
C ALA A 62 -14.91 -18.20 -8.55
N VAL A 63 -14.93 -19.03 -9.59
CA VAL A 63 -16.18 -19.44 -10.25
C VAL A 63 -16.99 -20.37 -9.33
N ILE A 64 -16.32 -21.33 -8.68
CA ILE A 64 -16.93 -22.32 -7.78
C ILE A 64 -17.44 -21.65 -6.51
N PRO A 65 -18.76 -21.64 -6.25
CA PRO A 65 -19.30 -20.81 -5.17
C PRO A 65 -18.86 -21.19 -3.76
N ALA A 66 -18.56 -22.47 -3.52
CA ALA A 66 -18.06 -22.96 -2.24
C ALA A 66 -16.62 -22.50 -1.95
N ALA A 67 -15.80 -22.25 -2.98
CA ALA A 67 -14.41 -21.84 -2.84
C ALA A 67 -14.19 -20.31 -2.92
N ARG A 68 -15.27 -19.53 -3.10
CA ARG A 68 -15.21 -18.07 -3.25
C ARG A 68 -14.58 -17.34 -2.07
N ALA A 69 -14.76 -17.84 -0.84
CA ALA A 69 -14.13 -17.27 0.35
C ALA A 69 -12.60 -17.39 0.31
N ILE A 70 -12.09 -18.55 -0.12
CA ILE A 70 -10.65 -18.80 -0.25
C ILE A 70 -10.06 -17.95 -1.37
N ALA A 71 -10.73 -17.92 -2.54
CA ALA A 71 -10.32 -17.09 -3.66
C ALA A 71 -10.33 -15.60 -3.28
N GLY A 72 -11.38 -15.13 -2.58
CA GLY A 72 -11.49 -13.75 -2.11
C GLY A 72 -10.38 -13.36 -1.13
N ALA A 73 -10.00 -14.26 -0.21
CA ALA A 73 -8.84 -14.05 0.68
C ALA A 73 -7.52 -13.97 -0.10
N ALA A 74 -7.31 -14.86 -1.08
CA ALA A 74 -6.12 -14.87 -1.93
C ALA A 74 -5.98 -13.59 -2.76
N TYR A 75 -7.06 -13.12 -3.41
CA TYR A 75 -7.06 -11.83 -4.11
C TYR A 75 -6.85 -10.65 -3.16
N GLY A 76 -7.38 -10.73 -1.94
CA GLY A 76 -7.15 -9.73 -0.89
C GLY A 76 -5.67 -9.62 -0.53
N MET A 77 -4.98 -10.76 -0.36
CA MET A 77 -3.55 -10.79 -0.09
C MET A 77 -2.73 -10.30 -1.29
N ALA A 78 -3.04 -10.75 -2.50
CA ALA A 78 -2.37 -10.33 -3.72
C ALA A 78 -2.47 -8.80 -3.94
N SER A 79 -3.61 -8.19 -3.59
CA SER A 79 -3.77 -6.73 -3.63
C SER A 79 -2.72 -6.00 -2.80
N PHE A 80 -2.42 -6.47 -1.58
CA PHE A 80 -1.39 -5.85 -0.74
C PHE A 80 -0.01 -5.94 -1.38
N VAL A 81 0.31 -7.07 -2.02
CA VAL A 81 1.58 -7.26 -2.74
C VAL A 81 1.68 -6.25 -3.89
N PHE A 82 0.64 -6.12 -4.72
CA PHE A 82 0.63 -5.17 -5.83
C PHE A 82 0.72 -3.71 -5.38
N LEU A 83 -0.02 -3.31 -4.33
CA LEU A 83 0.04 -1.93 -3.82
C LEU A 83 1.38 -1.62 -3.13
N ALA A 84 1.91 -2.55 -2.35
CA ALA A 84 3.20 -2.37 -1.68
C ALA A 84 4.33 -2.26 -2.71
N GLY A 85 4.31 -3.13 -3.74
CA GLY A 85 5.30 -3.04 -4.80
C GLY A 85 5.10 -1.82 -5.70
N LEU A 86 3.86 -1.37 -5.98
CA LEU A 86 3.60 -0.09 -6.64
C LEU A 86 4.26 1.06 -5.88
N TRP A 87 4.11 1.05 -4.55
CA TRP A 87 4.67 2.08 -3.69
C TRP A 87 6.21 2.06 -3.73
N LEU A 88 6.82 0.89 -3.56
CA LEU A 88 8.28 0.72 -3.62
C LEU A 88 8.85 1.07 -5.00
N TYR A 89 8.19 0.63 -6.08
CA TYR A 89 8.58 0.96 -7.45
C TYR A 89 8.54 2.48 -7.70
N SER A 90 7.46 3.14 -7.26
CA SER A 90 7.30 4.59 -7.37
C SER A 90 8.34 5.35 -6.56
N LEU A 91 8.67 4.85 -5.36
CA LEU A 91 9.68 5.44 -4.48
C LEU A 91 11.08 5.35 -5.10
N ALA A 92 11.46 4.16 -5.58
CA ALA A 92 12.74 3.93 -6.21
C ALA A 92 12.92 4.81 -7.45
N PHE A 93 11.89 4.87 -8.31
CA PHE A 93 11.92 5.70 -9.52
C PHE A 93 12.00 7.20 -9.21
N THR A 94 11.21 7.69 -8.25
CA THR A 94 11.28 9.10 -7.82
C THR A 94 12.66 9.43 -7.28
N TYR A 95 13.26 8.53 -6.50
CA TYR A 95 14.61 8.71 -5.97
C TYR A 95 15.69 8.73 -7.07
N THR A 96 15.58 7.88 -8.09
CA THR A 96 16.54 7.87 -9.20
C THR A 96 16.47 9.11 -10.07
N GLU A 97 15.28 9.64 -10.33
CA GLU A 97 15.09 10.81 -11.21
C GLU A 97 15.26 12.14 -10.49
N TRP A 98 14.63 12.29 -9.32
CA TRP A 98 14.53 13.57 -8.59
C TRP A 98 15.36 13.60 -7.30
N GLY A 99 16.01 12.50 -6.97
CA GLY A 99 16.80 12.38 -5.74
C GLY A 99 15.95 12.49 -4.47
N MET A 100 16.60 12.92 -3.40
CA MET A 100 15.99 12.99 -2.07
C MET A 100 14.84 14.01 -1.99
N ILE A 101 14.91 15.11 -2.73
CA ILE A 101 13.87 16.17 -2.70
C ILE A 101 12.54 15.61 -3.21
N GLY A 102 12.55 14.91 -4.35
CA GLY A 102 11.35 14.28 -4.90
C GLY A 102 10.76 13.24 -3.94
N MET A 103 11.62 12.43 -3.32
CA MET A 103 11.21 11.43 -2.35
C MET A 103 10.57 12.04 -1.10
N VAL A 104 11.17 13.09 -0.53
CA VAL A 104 10.62 13.80 0.64
C VAL A 104 9.24 14.37 0.32
N LEU A 105 9.09 15.02 -0.84
CA LEU A 105 7.79 15.55 -1.27
C LEU A 105 6.75 14.44 -1.46
N GLY A 106 7.14 13.30 -2.04
CA GLY A 106 6.26 12.16 -2.22
C GLY A 106 5.79 11.55 -0.89
N VAL A 107 6.69 11.38 0.08
CA VAL A 107 6.35 10.79 1.38
C VAL A 107 5.51 11.74 2.22
N LEU A 108 5.81 13.05 2.20
CA LEU A 108 5.08 14.06 2.99
C LEU A 108 3.61 14.18 2.59
N VAL A 109 3.25 13.89 1.33
CA VAL A 109 1.86 13.82 0.88
C VAL A 109 1.25 12.45 1.23
N ALA A 110 1.27 12.13 2.54
CA ALA A 110 0.61 11.00 3.19
C ALA A 110 0.87 9.61 2.57
N GLY A 111 2.07 9.35 2.04
CA GLY A 111 2.44 8.07 1.44
C GLY A 111 1.82 7.81 0.05
N ILE A 112 0.62 8.31 -0.26
CA ILE A 112 0.05 8.25 -1.63
C ILE A 112 0.83 9.17 -2.58
N GLY A 113 1.38 10.26 -2.05
CA GLY A 113 2.18 11.23 -2.79
C GLY A 113 3.35 10.63 -3.56
N VAL A 114 3.92 9.53 -3.09
CA VAL A 114 5.06 8.86 -3.75
C VAL A 114 4.69 8.36 -5.15
N VAL A 115 3.45 7.88 -5.33
CA VAL A 115 2.96 7.47 -6.65
C VAL A 115 2.74 8.69 -7.55
N PHE A 116 2.20 9.78 -7.00
CA PHE A 116 2.03 11.03 -7.75
C PHE A 116 3.37 11.65 -8.17
N THR A 117 4.37 11.68 -7.29
CA THR A 117 5.70 12.20 -7.61
C THR A 117 6.38 11.31 -8.64
N ALA A 118 6.19 9.99 -8.61
CA ALA A 118 6.72 9.09 -9.63
C ALA A 118 6.08 9.34 -11.00
N ILE A 119 4.77 9.57 -11.05
CA ILE A 119 4.06 9.92 -12.29
C ILE A 119 4.58 11.25 -12.84
N LEU A 120 4.73 12.27 -11.99
CA LEU A 120 5.29 13.56 -12.39
C LEU A 120 6.73 13.41 -12.90
N ALA A 121 7.59 12.71 -12.15
CA ALA A 121 8.96 12.43 -12.55
C ALA A 121 9.02 11.68 -13.89
N ALA A 122 8.09 10.74 -14.12
CA ALA A 122 8.04 9.96 -15.36
C ALA A 122 7.58 10.80 -16.55
N LEU A 123 6.65 11.73 -16.34
CA LEU A 123 6.22 12.68 -17.36
C LEU A 123 7.34 13.65 -17.75
N PHE A 124 8.11 14.14 -16.78
CA PHE A 124 9.23 15.06 -17.05
C PHE A 124 10.45 14.37 -17.67
N SER A 125 10.71 13.11 -17.31
CA SER A 125 11.77 12.30 -17.92
C SER A 125 11.37 11.67 -19.26
N GLY A 126 10.08 11.73 -19.63
CA GLY A 126 9.55 11.12 -20.86
C GLY A 126 9.51 9.59 -20.83
N SER A 127 9.48 8.98 -19.63
CA SER A 127 9.56 7.53 -19.44
C SER A 127 8.17 6.86 -19.50
N TRP A 128 7.66 6.67 -20.72
CA TRP A 128 6.35 6.04 -20.97
C TRP A 128 6.22 4.61 -20.41
N ALA A 129 7.32 3.85 -20.39
CA ALA A 129 7.33 2.50 -19.82
C ALA A 129 7.00 2.50 -18.32
N VAL A 130 7.53 3.49 -17.58
CA VAL A 130 7.30 3.63 -16.14
C VAL A 130 5.84 4.01 -15.87
N LEU A 131 5.28 4.93 -16.65
CA LEU A 131 3.87 5.29 -16.58
C LEU A 131 2.96 4.09 -16.85
N GLY A 132 3.27 3.29 -17.86
CA GLY A 132 2.55 2.05 -18.16
C GLY A 132 2.59 1.07 -16.99
N ASN A 133 3.78 0.84 -16.41
CA ASN A 133 3.95 -0.06 -15.27
C ASN A 133 3.18 0.42 -14.03
N VAL A 134 3.25 1.71 -13.71
CA VAL A 134 2.49 2.32 -12.62
C VAL A 134 0.99 2.14 -12.84
N ALA A 135 0.49 2.40 -14.05
CA ALA A 135 -0.92 2.23 -14.39
C ALA A 135 -1.37 0.77 -14.25
N ILE A 136 -0.57 -0.19 -14.72
CA ILE A 136 -0.84 -1.63 -14.60
C ILE A 136 -0.88 -2.04 -13.13
N LEU A 137 0.08 -1.60 -12.32
CA LEU A 137 0.14 -1.93 -10.91
C LEU A 137 -1.02 -1.31 -10.11
N ILE A 138 -1.45 -0.09 -10.46
CA ILE A 138 -2.68 0.50 -9.90
C ILE A 138 -3.90 -0.34 -10.28
N ALA A 139 -4.03 -0.72 -11.55
CA ALA A 139 -5.15 -1.53 -12.04
C ALA A 139 -5.19 -2.91 -11.37
N LEU A 140 -4.06 -3.60 -11.25
CA LEU A 140 -3.95 -4.89 -10.56
C LEU A 140 -4.25 -4.74 -9.08
N GLY A 141 -3.64 -3.76 -8.41
CA GLY A 141 -3.82 -3.53 -6.99
C GLY A 141 -5.26 -3.24 -6.61
N LEU A 142 -5.90 -2.27 -7.29
CA LEU A 142 -7.29 -1.90 -7.03
C LEU A 142 -8.27 -2.95 -7.57
N GLY A 143 -8.00 -3.52 -8.74
CA GLY A 143 -8.84 -4.53 -9.37
C GLY A 143 -8.94 -5.80 -8.54
N THR A 144 -7.80 -6.32 -8.05
CA THR A 144 -7.80 -7.48 -7.13
C THR A 144 -8.47 -7.16 -5.80
N ARG A 145 -8.34 -5.94 -5.28
CA ARG A 145 -9.03 -5.51 -4.06
C ARG A 145 -10.55 -5.48 -4.23
N PHE A 146 -11.02 -4.97 -5.36
CA PHE A 146 -12.43 -4.93 -5.70
C PHE A 146 -12.98 -6.36 -5.85
N LEU A 147 -12.28 -7.20 -6.60
CA LEU A 147 -12.65 -8.59 -6.82
C LEU A 147 -12.69 -9.40 -5.51
N ALA A 148 -11.71 -9.19 -4.63
CA ALA A 148 -11.67 -9.80 -3.30
C ALA A 148 -12.91 -9.44 -2.46
N ARG A 149 -13.27 -8.16 -2.40
CA ARG A 149 -14.46 -7.70 -1.67
C ARG A 149 -15.74 -8.30 -2.22
N TRP A 150 -15.87 -8.33 -3.54
CA TRP A 150 -17.04 -8.90 -4.20
C TRP A 150 -17.20 -10.40 -3.96
N LEU A 151 -16.10 -11.16 -4.04
CA LEU A 151 -16.09 -12.60 -3.76
C LEU A 151 -16.43 -12.90 -2.30
N ASN A 152 -15.87 -12.13 -1.37
CA ASN A 152 -16.13 -12.30 0.06
C ASN A 152 -17.57 -11.95 0.43
N ALA A 153 -18.14 -10.86 -0.12
CA ALA A 153 -19.55 -10.52 0.08
C ALA A 153 -20.46 -11.64 -0.44
N SER A 154 -20.19 -12.15 -1.65
CA SER A 154 -20.94 -13.27 -2.25
C SER A 154 -20.85 -14.57 -1.44
N ALA A 155 -19.73 -14.80 -0.75
CA ALA A 155 -19.54 -15.97 0.11
C ALA A 155 -20.30 -15.82 1.44
N GLN A 156 -20.27 -14.63 2.04
CA GLN A 156 -21.00 -14.35 3.29
C GLN A 156 -22.50 -14.50 3.14
N GLU A 157 -23.09 -14.00 2.04
CA GLU A 157 -24.52 -14.17 1.77
C GLU A 157 -24.94 -15.65 1.73
N ARG A 158 -24.07 -16.54 1.24
CA ARG A 158 -24.36 -17.98 1.18
C ARG A 158 -24.31 -18.62 2.56
N LEU A 159 -23.33 -18.26 3.38
CA LEU A 159 -23.22 -18.76 4.74
C LEU A 159 -24.43 -18.33 5.58
N VAL A 160 -24.88 -17.08 5.44
CA VAL A 160 -26.09 -16.58 6.10
C VAL A 160 -27.33 -17.37 5.65
N ARG A 161 -27.49 -17.62 4.33
CA ARG A 161 -28.62 -18.41 3.82
C ARG A 161 -28.60 -19.86 4.32
N GLN A 162 -27.43 -20.49 4.37
CA GLN A 162 -27.27 -21.84 4.91
C GLN A 162 -27.61 -21.88 6.40
N HIS A 163 -27.13 -20.89 7.17
CA HIS A 163 -27.41 -20.82 8.60
C HIS A 163 -28.90 -20.64 8.90
N MET A 164 -29.61 -19.82 8.11
CA MET A 164 -31.08 -19.68 8.21
C MET A 164 -31.83 -20.96 7.83
N GLN A 165 -31.30 -21.77 6.90
CA GLN A 165 -31.89 -23.06 6.53
C GLN A 165 -31.70 -24.12 7.62
N GLU A 166 -30.56 -24.11 8.30
CA GLU A 166 -30.24 -25.04 9.39
C GLU A 166 -30.95 -24.67 10.70
N HIS A 167 -31.15 -23.38 10.97
CA HIS A 167 -31.79 -22.86 12.20
C HIS A 167 -33.02 -21.99 11.88
N PRO A 168 -34.11 -22.57 11.33
CA PRO A 168 -35.28 -21.81 10.90
C PRO A 168 -35.97 -21.06 12.05
N SER A 169 -35.86 -21.55 13.28
CA SER A 169 -36.42 -20.92 14.48
C SER A 169 -35.79 -19.56 14.79
N GLU A 170 -34.49 -19.38 14.52
CA GLU A 170 -33.80 -18.10 14.75
C GLU A 170 -34.14 -17.06 13.67
N ALA A 171 -34.40 -17.51 12.45
CA ALA A 171 -34.80 -16.63 11.36
C ALA A 171 -36.15 -15.94 11.64
N ILE A 172 -37.09 -16.62 12.31
CA ILE A 172 -38.41 -16.07 12.70
C ILE A 172 -38.26 -14.94 13.72
N ILE A 173 -37.29 -15.02 14.64
CA ILE A 173 -37.10 -14.04 15.73
C ILE A 173 -36.54 -12.70 15.20
N THR A 174 -35.80 -12.72 14.08
CA THR A 174 -35.18 -11.51 13.50
C THR A 174 -36.08 -10.71 12.57
N GLN A 175 -37.28 -11.21 12.23
CA GLN A 175 -38.25 -10.42 11.50
C GLN A 175 -38.92 -9.42 12.46
N PRO A 176 -38.97 -8.11 12.14
CA PRO A 176 -39.77 -7.19 12.93
C PRO A 176 -41.21 -7.71 12.94
N SER A 177 -41.80 -7.80 14.14
CA SER A 177 -43.19 -8.22 14.31
C SER A 177 -44.07 -7.40 13.38
N ARG A 178 -44.92 -8.07 12.61
CA ARG A 178 -45.81 -7.47 11.60
C ARG A 178 -46.87 -6.51 12.21
N ASP A 179 -46.80 -6.28 13.52
CA ASP A 179 -47.84 -5.64 14.32
C ASP A 179 -47.43 -4.24 14.86
N ASP A 180 -46.35 -3.62 14.34
CA ASP A 180 -45.96 -2.22 14.61
C ASP A 180 -46.17 -1.30 13.40
#